data_AF-A0A962M9C0-F1
#
_entry.id   AF-A0A962M9C0-F1
#
_cell.length_a   1.000
_cell.length_b   1.000
_cell.length_c   1.000
_cell.angle_alpha   90.00
_cell.angle_beta   90.00
_cell.angle_gamma   90.00
#
_symmetry.space_group_name_H-M   'P 1'
#
loop_
_entity.id
_entity.type
_entity.pdbx_description
1 polymer ?
#
loop_
_entity_poly.entity_id
_entity_poly.type
_entity_poly.pdbx_seq_one_letter_code
_entity_poly.pdbx_strand_id
1 'polypeptide(L)'
;MNSVWCPSVSILEIEYNLVYASLLSVSFGFCIILLGYFSGNKYSRLAAIRSAVAMLNLELFLGLMMLSLVFVSESFCLSVFVVYQEVF
;
A
#
# COMPACT_ATOMS: atom_id res chain seq x y z
N MET A 1 -0.49 23.25 17.03
CA MET A 1 -1.91 23.22 17.47
C MET A 1 -2.48 21.91 16.99
N ASN A 2 -3.08 21.12 17.87
CA ASN A 2 -3.58 19.76 17.61
C ASN A 2 -4.46 19.72 16.34
N SER A 3 -3.98 19.06 15.27
CA SER A 3 -4.84 18.64 14.18
C SER A 3 -5.59 17.39 14.64
N VAL A 4 -6.91 17.55 14.78
CA VAL A 4 -7.85 16.60 15.38
C VAL A 4 -8.02 15.30 14.55
N TRP A 5 -7.31 15.15 13.43
CA TRP A 5 -7.56 14.07 12.46
C TRP A 5 -6.31 13.41 11.87
N CYS A 6 -5.10 13.64 12.40
CA CYS A 6 -3.90 12.96 11.92
C CYS A 6 -3.06 12.37 13.07
N PRO A 7 -2.54 11.14 12.97
CA PRO A 7 -1.52 10.68 13.89
C PRO A 7 -0.28 11.54 13.69
N SER A 8 -0.02 12.47 14.61
CA SER A 8 1.24 13.23 14.67
C SER A 8 2.43 12.37 15.09
N VAL A 9 2.20 11.08 15.35
CA VAL A 9 3.18 10.15 15.88
C VAL A 9 3.27 8.95 14.95
N SER A 10 4.29 8.94 14.11
CA SER A 10 4.77 7.72 13.46
C SER A 10 5.73 6.99 14.40
N ILE A 11 5.50 5.69 14.59
CA ILE A 11 6.40 4.83 15.38
C ILE A 11 7.76 4.68 14.69
N LEU A 12 7.78 4.76 13.35
CA LEU A 12 8.98 4.69 12.51
C LEU A 12 8.94 5.82 11.47
N GLU A 13 9.80 6.82 11.63
CA GLU A 13 10.06 7.85 10.64
C GLU A 13 11.17 7.38 9.70
N ILE A 14 10.77 6.70 8.62
CA ILE A 14 11.67 6.27 7.56
C ILE A 14 11.40 7.12 6.33
N GLU A 15 12.45 7.66 5.71
CA GLU A 15 12.35 8.53 4.52
C GLU A 15 11.52 7.92 3.38
N TYR A 16 11.55 6.60 3.23
CA TYR A 16 10.86 5.85 2.16
C TYR A 16 9.62 5.09 2.63
N ASN A 17 8.90 5.61 3.64
CA ASN A 17 7.76 4.91 4.26
C ASN A 17 6.70 4.45 3.25
N LEU A 18 6.40 5.27 2.24
CA LEU A 18 5.47 4.92 1.16
C LEU A 18 5.91 3.67 0.37
N VAL A 19 7.21 3.58 0.05
CA VAL A 19 7.78 2.46 -0.69
C VAL A 19 7.71 1.19 0.16
N TYR A 20 8.00 1.28 1.45
CA TYR A 20 7.85 0.15 2.36
C TYR A 20 6.40 -0.34 2.45
N ALA A 21 5.43 0.57 2.53
CA ALA A 21 4.01 0.21 2.56
C ALA A 21 3.56 -0.54 1.29
N SER A 22 4.00 -0.07 0.11
CA SER A 22 3.69 -0.74 -1.16
C SER A 22 4.42 -2.09 -1.33
N LEU A 23 5.67 -2.22 -0.86
CA LEU A 23 6.36 -3.52 -0.84
C LEU A 23 5.64 -4.53 0.07
N LEU A 24 5.18 -4.06 1.24
CA LEU A 24 4.42 -4.89 2.16
C LEU A 24 3.12 -5.36 1.52
N SER A 25 2.38 -4.47 0.84
CA SER A 25 1.12 -4.84 0.20
C SER A 25 1.33 -5.93 -0.86
N VAL A 26 2.33 -5.77 -1.74
CA VAL A 26 2.61 -6.75 -2.81
C VAL A 26 3.01 -8.10 -2.20
N SER A 27 3.73 -8.10 -1.08
CA SER A 27 4.10 -9.33 -0.38
C SER A 27 2.87 -10.11 0.12
N PHE A 28 1.80 -9.43 0.53
CA PHE A 28 0.53 -10.07 0.90
C PHE A 28 -0.19 -10.73 -0.28
N GLY A 29 0.02 -10.25 -1.51
CA GLY A 29 -0.49 -10.90 -2.71
C GLY A 29 0.05 -12.32 -2.89
N PHE A 30 1.32 -12.56 -2.52
CA PHE A 30 1.89 -13.90 -2.52
C PHE A 30 1.23 -14.82 -1.48
N CYS A 31 0.88 -14.29 -0.31
CA CYS A 31 0.20 -15.05 0.74
C CYS A 31 -1.15 -15.60 0.25
N ILE A 32 -1.89 -14.86 -0.59
CA ILE A 32 -3.16 -15.30 -1.18
C ILE A 32 -2.95 -16.54 -2.06
N ILE A 33 -1.89 -16.54 -2.87
CA ILE A 33 -1.55 -17.65 -3.77
C ILE A 33 -1.15 -18.89 -2.95
N LEU A 34 -0.34 -18.72 -1.91
CA LEU A 34 0.06 -19.77 -0.98
C LEU A 34 -1.15 -20.41 -0.29
N LEU A 35 -2.11 -19.60 0.16
CA LEU A 35 -3.36 -20.07 0.78
C LEU A 35 -4.18 -20.95 -0.16
N GLY A 36 -4.32 -20.53 -1.42
CA GLY A 36 -4.98 -21.32 -2.45
C GLY A 36 -4.25 -22.63 -2.75
N TYR A 37 -2.91 -22.62 -2.70
CA TYR A 37 -2.08 -23.80 -2.93
C TYR A 37 -2.26 -24.85 -1.83
N PHE A 38 -2.22 -24.46 -0.55
CA PHE A 38 -2.37 -25.37 0.59
C PHE A 38 -3.78 -25.96 0.74
N SER A 39 -4.80 -25.36 0.12
CA SER A 39 -6.18 -25.83 0.20
C SER A 39 -6.44 -27.21 -0.45
N GLY A 40 -5.58 -27.68 -1.37
CA GLY A 40 -5.74 -28.99 -2.02
C GLY A 40 -6.90 -29.12 -3.03
N ASN A 41 -7.77 -28.11 -3.17
CA ASN A 41 -8.88 -28.12 -4.13
C ASN A 41 -8.52 -27.38 -5.43
N LYS A 42 -8.89 -27.95 -6.59
CA LYS A 42 -8.70 -27.32 -7.91
C LYS A 42 -9.41 -25.96 -7.98
N TYR A 43 -10.64 -25.86 -7.46
CA TYR A 43 -11.40 -24.61 -7.51
C TYR A 43 -10.82 -23.52 -6.61
N SER A 44 -10.29 -23.90 -5.45
CA SER A 44 -9.64 -22.97 -4.53
C SER A 44 -8.38 -22.36 -5.14
N ARG A 45 -7.55 -23.16 -5.82
CA ARG A 45 -6.38 -22.66 -6.57
C ARG A 45 -6.77 -21.69 -7.68
N LEU A 46 -7.81 -21.98 -8.46
CA LEU A 46 -8.30 -21.08 -9.51
C LEU A 46 -8.87 -19.78 -8.92
N ALA A 47 -9.60 -19.86 -7.82
CA ALA A 47 -10.14 -18.69 -7.12
C ALA A 47 -9.00 -17.81 -6.56
N ALA A 48 -7.97 -18.40 -5.98
CA ALA A 48 -6.80 -17.69 -5.47
C ALA A 48 -5.99 -16.99 -6.57
N ILE A 49 -5.83 -17.61 -7.74
CA ILE A 49 -5.18 -16.97 -8.90
C ILE A 49 -6.02 -15.77 -9.38
N ARG A 50 -7.35 -15.92 -9.45
CA ARG A 50 -8.24 -14.83 -9.85
C ARG A 50 -8.17 -13.65 -8.88
N SER A 51 -8.19 -13.91 -7.57
CA SER A 51 -8.08 -12.85 -6.56
C SER A 51 -6.70 -12.20 -6.57
N ALA A 52 -5.62 -12.97 -6.75
CA ALA A 52 -4.26 -12.42 -6.86
C ALA A 52 -4.11 -11.47 -8.06
N VAL A 53 -4.66 -11.83 -9.23
CA VAL A 53 -4.64 -10.95 -10.42
C VAL A 53 -5.47 -9.68 -10.18
N ALA A 54 -6.63 -9.79 -9.54
CA ALA A 54 -7.44 -8.62 -9.20
C ALA A 54 -6.73 -7.68 -8.21
N MET A 55 -6.07 -8.24 -7.20
CA MET A 55 -5.25 -7.48 -6.25
C MET A 55 -4.09 -6.77 -6.95
N LEU A 56 -3.33 -7.47 -7.80
CA LEU A 56 -2.19 -6.87 -8.51
C LEU A 56 -2.61 -5.67 -9.37
N ASN A 57 -3.77 -5.75 -10.03
CA ASN A 57 -4.32 -4.62 -10.79
C ASN A 57 -4.64 -3.41 -9.88
N LEU A 58 -5.21 -3.65 -8.70
CA LEU A 58 -5.49 -2.59 -7.73
C LEU A 58 -4.21 -1.98 -7.16
N GLU A 59 -3.16 -2.77 -6.93
CA GLU A 59 -1.88 -2.27 -6.45
C GLU A 59 -1.16 -1.41 -7.48
N LEU A 60 -1.17 -1.80 -8.75
CA LEU A 60 -0.63 -0.97 -9.83
C LEU A 60 -1.39 0.36 -9.94
N PHE A 61 -2.72 0.31 -9.87
CA PHE A 61 -3.55 1.50 -9.89
C PHE A 61 -3.27 2.41 -8.69
N LEU A 62 -3.21 1.84 -7.48
CA LEU A 62 -2.88 2.57 -6.26
C LEU A 62 -1.48 3.19 -6.33
N GLY A 63 -0.49 2.43 -6.84
CA GLY A 63 0.88 2.92 -7.02
C GLY A 63 0.97 4.13 -7.94
N LEU A 64 0.24 4.12 -9.06
CA LEU A 64 0.14 5.27 -9.97
C LEU A 64 -0.52 6.48 -9.30
N MET A 65 -1.58 6.25 -8.51
CA MET A 65 -2.23 7.31 -7.73
C MET A 65 -1.32 7.89 -6.65
N MET A 66 -0.49 7.08 -5.98
CA MET A 66 0.46 7.59 -5.00
C MET A 66 1.63 8.33 -5.66
N LEU A 67 2.07 7.91 -6.85
CA LEU A 67 3.10 8.62 -7.61
C LEU A 67 2.67 10.06 -7.96
N SER A 68 1.39 10.29 -8.26
CA SER A 68 0.89 11.65 -8.52
C SER A 68 0.99 12.55 -7.28
N LEU A 69 0.78 12.00 -6.08
CA LEU A 69 1.02 12.72 -4.81
C LEU A 69 2.50 13.02 -4.60
N VAL A 70 3.37 12.04 -4.83
CA VAL A 70 4.83 12.21 -4.71
C VAL A 70 5.33 13.33 -5.62
N PHE A 71 4.79 13.48 -6.83
CA PHE A 71 5.14 14.59 -7.71
C PHE A 71 4.78 15.97 -7.15
N VAL A 72 3.75 16.07 -6.31
CA VAL A 72 3.32 17.34 -5.71
C VAL A 72 4.14 17.66 -4.45
N SER A 73 4.42 16.65 -3.62
CA SER A 73 5.09 16.81 -2.33
C SER A 73 6.61 16.60 -2.36
N GLU A 74 7.16 16.18 -3.50
CA GLU A 74 8.60 15.92 -3.74
C GLU A 74 9.28 14.97 -2.73
N SER A 75 8.51 14.15 -2.01
CA SER A 75 8.99 13.28 -0.94
C SER A 75 8.25 11.95 -0.94
N PHE A 76 8.88 10.92 -0.37
CA PHE A 76 8.28 9.60 -0.12
C PHE A 76 7.86 9.40 1.34
N CYS A 77 8.06 10.42 2.17
CA CYS A 77 7.71 10.37 3.58
C CYS A 77 6.24 10.74 3.80
N LEU A 78 5.49 9.90 4.53
CA LEU A 78 4.07 10.12 4.79
C LEU A 78 3.81 11.33 5.69
N SER A 79 4.74 11.68 6.59
CA SER A 79 4.59 12.87 7.44
C SER A 79 4.61 14.17 6.61
N VAL A 80 5.42 14.19 5.55
CA VAL A 80 5.47 15.32 4.61
C VAL A 80 4.11 15.52 3.92
N PHE A 81 3.42 14.44 3.54
CA PHE A 81 2.08 14.56 2.94
C PHE A 81 1.05 15.18 3.87
N VAL A 82 1.10 14.83 5.16
CA VAL A 82 0.23 15.40 6.18
C VAL A 82 0.50 16.88 6.34
N VAL A 83 1.77 17.28 6.42
CA VAL A 83 2.16 18.69 6.51
C VAL A 83 1.72 19.47 5.27
N TYR A 84 1.86 18.89 4.07
CA TYR A 84 1.38 19.53 2.83
C TYR A 84 -0.13 19.78 2.85
N GLN A 85 -0.94 18.85 3.39
CA GLN A 85 -2.40 19.00 3.53
C GLN A 85 -2.82 19.99 4.62
N GLU A 86 -1.97 20.28 5.60
CA GLU A 86 -2.25 21.31 6.61
C GLU A 86 -1.99 22.73 6.06
N VAL A 87 -1.04 22.85 5.13
CA VAL A 87 -0.64 24.13 4.55
C VAL A 87 -1.54 24.55 3.37
N PHE A 88 -2.07 23.59 2.60
CA PHE A 88 -2.93 23.81 1.43
C PHE A 88 -4.30 23.16 1.60
#